data_AF-A0A1F9XJI7-F1
#
_entry.id   AF-A0A1F9XJI7-F1
#
_cell.length_a   1.000
_cell.length_b   1.000
_cell.length_c   1.000
_cell.angle_alpha   90.00
_cell.angle_beta   90.00
_cell.angle_gamma   90.00
#
_symmetry.space_group_name_H-M   'P 1'
#
loop_
_entity.id
_entity.type
_entity.pdbx_description
1 polymer ?
#
loop_
_entity_poly.entity_id
_entity_poly.type
_entity_poly.pdbx_seq_one_letter_code
_entity_poly.pdbx_strand_id
1 'polypeptide(L)' 'AAMFVQLATKYRSGIKVFKGEQEVDGKSIMGLMTLAAEMGSQVRVVINGEDEQEFMDKVSELIDNKFNEE' A
#
# COMPACT_ATOMS: atom_id res chain seq x y z
N ALA A 1 -4.82 -3.86 6.08
CA ALA A 1 -4.45 -4.46 4.76
C ALA A 1 -5.55 -4.36 3.71
N ALA A 2 -6.79 -4.82 3.98
CA ALA A 2 -7.86 -4.88 2.98
C ALA A 2 -8.16 -3.52 2.29
N MET A 3 -8.24 -2.42 3.05
CA MET A 3 -8.51 -1.10 2.50
C MET A 3 -7.39 -0.59 1.58
N PHE A 4 -6.13 -0.84 1.92
CA PHE A 4 -5.01 -0.53 1.05
C PHE A 4 -5.13 -1.27 -0.28
N VAL A 5 -5.40 -2.58 -0.24
CA VAL A 5 -5.57 -3.39 -1.46
C VAL A 5 -6.75 -2.89 -2.29
N GLN A 6 -7.89 -2.63 -1.66
CA GLN A 6 -9.07 -2.12 -2.33
C GLN A 6 -8.83 -0.75 -2.98
N LEU A 7 -7.99 0.09 -2.39
CA LEU A 7 -7.56 1.32 -3.01
C LEU A 7 -6.61 1.02 -4.18
N ALA A 8 -5.55 0.26 -3.94
CA ALA A 8 -4.51 -0.08 -4.91
C ALA A 8 -5.05 -0.76 -6.18
N THR A 9 -6.08 -1.62 -6.07
CA THR A 9 -6.68 -2.32 -7.22
C THR A 9 -7.50 -1.42 -8.14
N LYS A 10 -7.84 -0.20 -7.71
CA LYS A 10 -8.54 0.79 -8.56
C LYS A 10 -7.61 1.49 -9.55
N TYR A 11 -6.31 1.46 -9.29
CA TYR A 11 -5.29 2.14 -10.08
C TYR A 11 -4.63 1.19 -11.06
N ARG A 12 -4.14 1.72 -12.17
CA ARG A 12 -3.39 1.01 -13.21
C ARG A 12 -1.92 0.89 -12.86
N SER A 13 -1.36 1.86 -12.14
CA SER A 13 0.02 1.85 -11.68
C SER A 13 0.43 0.54 -11.03
N GLY A 14 1.66 0.12 -11.27
CA GLY A 14 2.30 -0.95 -10.50
C GLY A 14 2.60 -0.42 -9.10
N ILE A 15 2.21 -1.17 -8.06
CA ILE A 15 2.41 -0.78 -6.66
C ILE A 15 3.20 -1.87 -5.98
N LYS A 16 4.39 -1.53 -5.50
CA LYS A 16 5.28 -2.43 -4.75
C LYS A 16 5.41 -1.94 -3.32
N VAL A 17 5.27 -2.85 -2.36
CA VAL A 17 5.43 -2.55 -0.93
C VAL A 17 6.59 -3.33 -0.38
N PHE A 18 7.44 -2.64 0.39
CA PHE A 18 8.66 -3.18 0.95
C PHE A 18 8.67 -3.06 2.48
N LYS A 19 9.14 -4.11 3.15
CA LYS A 19 9.52 -4.10 4.57
C LYS A 19 10.96 -4.62 4.66
N GLY A 20 11.91 -3.72 4.84
CA GLY A 20 13.34 -4.05 4.65
C GLY A 20 13.61 -4.49 3.21
N GLU A 21 14.10 -5.71 3.03
CA GLU A 21 14.40 -6.31 1.71
C GLU A 21 13.23 -7.10 1.12
N GLN A 22 12.19 -7.40 1.91
CA GLN A 22 11.02 -8.13 1.41
C GLN A 22 10.19 -7.21 0.52
N GLU A 23 9.86 -7.67 -0.69
CA GLU A 23 9.02 -6.97 -1.66
C GLU A 23 7.75 -7.78 -1.93
N VAL A 24 6.60 -7.11 -1.96
CA VAL A 24 5.32 -7.70 -2.36
C VAL A 24 4.54 -6.77 -3.29
N ASP A 25 3.64 -7.34 -4.08
CA ASP A 25 2.65 -6.59 -4.84
C ASP A 25 1.61 -5.97 -3.89
N GLY A 26 1.49 -4.64 -3.92
CA GLY A 26 0.52 -3.89 -3.12
C GLY A 26 -0.94 -4.13 -3.48
N LYS A 27 -1.21 -4.74 -4.64
CA LYS A 27 -2.55 -5.17 -5.06
C LYS A 27 -2.88 -6.60 -4.60
N SER A 28 -1.91 -7.33 -4.04
CA SER A 28 -2.12 -8.68 -3.53
C SER A 28 -2.36 -8.68 -2.03
N ILE A 29 -3.60 -8.98 -1.62
CA ILE A 29 -3.93 -9.14 -0.20
C ILE A 29 -3.09 -10.22 0.48
N MET A 30 -2.83 -11.33 -0.20
CA MET A 30 -1.99 -12.40 0.34
C MET A 30 -0.53 -11.95 0.49
N GLY A 31 -0.03 -11.15 -0.45
CA GLY A 31 1.31 -10.55 -0.37
C GLY A 31 1.45 -9.65 0.84
N LEU A 32 0.53 -8.72 1.03
CA LEU A 32 0.57 -7.80 2.18
C LEU A 32 0.39 -8.51 3.52
N MET A 33 -0.43 -9.55 3.61
CA MET A 33 -0.53 -10.36 4.83
C MET A 33 0.79 -11.08 5.13
N THR A 34 1.46 -11.61 4.11
CA THR A 34 2.78 -12.25 4.24
C THR A 34 3.88 -11.28 4.63
N LEU A 35 3.80 -10.02 4.16
CA LEU A 35 4.75 -8.96 4.54
C LEU A 35 4.72 -8.68 6.06
N ALA A 36 3.60 -8.99 6.73
CA ALA A 36 3.42 -8.88 8.17
C ALA A 36 3.93 -7.55 8.73
N ALA A 37 3.58 -6.44 8.07
CA ALA A 37 3.90 -5.09 8.51
C ALA A 37 2.99 -4.73 9.70
N GLU A 38 3.52 -4.91 10.91
CA GLU A 38 2.86 -4.55 12.17
C GLU A 38 2.97 -3.04 12.45
N MET A 39 2.13 -2.53 13.34
CA MET A 39 2.18 -1.14 13.78
C MET A 39 3.60 -0.77 14.25
N GLY A 40 4.10 0.38 13.79
CA GLY A 40 5.46 0.82 14.06
C GLY A 40 6.52 0.29 13.09
N SER A 41 6.17 -0.65 12.20
CA SER A 41 7.05 -1.03 11.10
C SER A 41 7.24 0.13 10.13
N GLN A 42 8.47 0.31 9.65
CA GLN A 42 8.73 1.14 8.48
C GLN A 42 8.50 0.32 7.21
N VAL A 43 7.69 0.87 6.32
CA VAL A 43 7.45 0.32 4.99
C VAL A 43 7.80 1.36 3.93
N ARG A 44 8.30 0.89 2.79
CA ARG A 44 8.53 1.73 1.61
C ARG A 44 7.54 1.30 0.53
N VAL A 45 6.87 2.27 -0.07
CA VAL A 45 5.95 2.04 -1.19
C VAL A 45 6.56 2.65 -2.44
N VAL A 46 6.58 1.90 -3.54
CA VAL A 46 6.99 2.38 -4.86
C VAL A 46 5.82 2.24 -5.80
N ILE A 47 5.48 3.34 -6.46
CA ILE A 47 4.35 3.44 -7.37
C ILE A 47 4.93 3.86 -8.71
N ASN A 48 4.51 3.21 -9.79
CA ASN A 48 4.94 3.55 -11.14
C ASN A 48 3.77 3.38 -12.11
N GLY A 49 3.38 4.46 -12.75
CA GLY A 49 2.36 4.46 -13.80
C GLY A 49 1.69 5.82 -13.99
N GLU A 50 0.72 5.85 -14.91
CA GLU A 50 0.04 7.08 -15.32
C GLU A 50 -0.80 7.75 -14.23
N ASP A 51 -1.22 6.98 -13.22
CA ASP A 51 -2.04 7.41 -12.10
C ASP A 51 -1.29 7.34 -10.76
N GLU A 52 0.05 7.36 -10.81
CA GLU A 52 0.91 7.20 -9.62
C GLU A 52 0.71 8.30 -8.58
N GLN A 53 0.57 9.55 -9.03
CA GLN A 53 0.41 10.71 -8.17
C GLN A 53 -0.96 10.68 -7.46
N GLU A 54 -2.02 10.32 -8.19
CA GLU A 54 -3.36 10.23 -7.62
C GLU A 54 -3.45 9.12 -6.57
N PHE A 55 -2.83 7.96 -6.83
CA PHE A 55 -2.73 6.90 -5.84
C PHE A 55 -1.92 7.36 -4.61
N MET A 56 -0.81 8.07 -4.82
CA MET A 56 0.03 8.59 -3.73
C MET A 56 -0.76 9.54 -2.81
N ASP A 57 -1.57 10.43 -3.39
CA ASP A 57 -2.39 11.36 -2.62
C ASP A 57 -3.45 10.61 -1.81
N LYS A 58 -4.14 9.64 -2.43
CA LYS A 58 -5.20 8.87 -1.78
C LYS A 58 -4.69 7.88 -0.73
N VAL A 59 -3.53 7.28 -0.95
CA VAL A 59 -2.95 6.36 0.03
C VAL A 59 -2.39 7.14 1.24
N SER A 60 -1.90 8.36 1.03
CA SER A 60 -1.49 9.25 2.13
C SER A 60 -2.70 9.63 2.98
N GLU A 61 -3.81 10.05 2.35
CA GLU A 61 -5.08 10.33 3.05
C GLU A 61 -5.58 9.11 3.85
N LEU A 62 -5.50 7.91 3.27
CA LEU A 62 -5.89 6.67 3.95
C LEU A 62 -5.03 6.39 5.20
N ILE A 63 -3.71 6.61 5.11
CA ILE A 63 -2.76 6.39 6.21
C ILE A 63 -2.94 7.45 7.31
N ASP A 64 -3.09 8.72 6.95
CA ASP A 64 -3.30 9.82 7.89
C ASP A 64 -4.60 9.64 8.69
N ASN A 65 -5.63 9.09 8.04
CA ASN A 65 -6.88 8.69 8.68
C ASN A 65 -6.79 7.35 9.42
N LYS A 66 -5.58 6.79 9.60
CA LYS A 66 -5.34 5.50 10.26
C LYS A 66 -6.20 4.36 9.72
N PHE A 67 -6.37 4.29 8.40
CA PHE A 67 -7.23 3.31 7.75
C PHE A 67 -8.70 3.36 8.25
N ASN A 68 -9.17 4.49 8.78
CA ASN A 68 -10.46 4.64 9.45
C ASN A 68 -10.68 3.66 10.62
N GLU A 69 -9.60 3.27 11.29
CA GLU A 69 -9.62 2.47 12.52
C GLU A 69 -9.69 3.40 13.75
N GLU A 70 -10.43 3.01 14.80
CA GLU A 70 -10.57 3.76 16.07
C GLU A 70 -9.28 3.71 16.93
#